data_AF-A0A151KSX7-F1
#
_entry.id   AF-A0A151KSX7-F1
#
_cell.length_a   1.000
_cell.length_b   1.000
_cell.length_c   1.000
_cell.angle_alpha   90.00
_cell.angle_beta   90.00
_cell.angle_gamma   90.00
#
_symmetry.space_group_name_H-M   'P 1'
#
loop_
_entity.id
_entity.type
_entity.pdbx_description
1 polymer ?
#
loop_
_entity_poly.entity_id
_entity_poly.type
_entity_poly.pdbx_seq_one_letter_code
_entity_poly.pdbx_strand_id
1 'polypeptide(L)'
;MSKATKNDFIDASAIAEAAGRPTMRFVAVKSEEAQVIVAIHRIRDGYIKERTATMSRVGAILLEFGLSFPKGHAKMKAMFQWLAEQNVSLPQRLLCELSSIHEHYKYLNEQIKAQDNTLQMVVNSNESAQLLKTIPGVGDLTSTLCVADVSSPLFVRT
;
A
#
# COMPACT_ATOMS: atom_id res chain seq x y z
N MET A 1 28.08 30.50 -1.22
CA MET A 1 28.20 29.47 -2.29
C MET A 1 29.01 28.31 -1.74
N SER A 2 28.35 27.30 -1.16
CA SER A 2 29.01 26.19 -0.45
C SER A 2 29.21 24.99 -1.39
N LYS A 3 30.48 24.66 -1.64
CA LYS A 3 30.96 23.45 -2.33
C LYS A 3 30.62 22.22 -1.49
N ALA A 4 29.66 21.41 -1.95
CA ALA A 4 29.44 20.07 -1.41
C ALA A 4 30.62 19.17 -1.81
N THR A 5 31.52 18.95 -0.86
CA THR A 5 32.67 18.06 -0.99
C THR A 5 32.47 16.95 0.05
N LYS A 6 32.70 15.69 -0.35
CA LYS A 6 32.88 14.47 0.46
C LYS A 6 31.61 13.64 0.72
N ASN A 7 31.27 12.76 -0.23
CA ASN A 7 30.73 11.43 0.11
C ASN A 7 31.12 10.37 -0.94
N ASP A 8 31.19 10.76 -2.21
CA ASP A 8 31.39 9.81 -3.32
C ASP A 8 32.73 9.04 -3.27
N PHE A 9 33.80 9.66 -2.76
CA PHE A 9 35.10 8.99 -2.64
C PHE A 9 35.12 7.95 -1.51
N ILE A 10 34.38 8.20 -0.43
CA ILE A 10 34.27 7.25 0.69
C ILE A 10 33.33 6.10 0.31
N ASP A 11 32.25 6.38 -0.41
CA ASP A 11 31.32 5.36 -0.92
C ASP A 11 32.00 4.45 -1.96
N ALA A 12 32.81 5.01 -2.86
CA ALA A 12 33.58 4.23 -3.84
C ALA A 12 34.65 3.34 -3.18
N SER A 13 35.30 3.84 -2.12
CA SER A 13 36.32 3.07 -1.39
C SER A 13 35.71 1.93 -0.59
N ALA A 14 34.51 2.11 -0.02
CA ALA A 14 33.79 1.05 0.70
C ALA A 14 33.31 -0.07 -0.23
N ILE A 15 32.90 0.28 -1.45
CA ILE A 15 32.50 -0.68 -2.50
C ILE A 15 33.72 -1.46 -3.01
N ALA A 16 34.85 -0.79 -3.21
CA ALA A 16 36.09 -1.41 -3.69
C ALA A 16 36.72 -2.37 -2.65
N GLU A 17 36.65 -2.04 -1.35
CA GLU A 17 37.17 -2.89 -0.28
C GLU A 17 36.30 -4.14 -0.04
N ALA A 18 34.97 -4.04 -0.26
CA ALA A 18 34.07 -5.19 -0.19
C ALA A 18 34.38 -6.22 -1.30
N ALA A 19 34.63 -5.76 -2.53
CA ALA A 19 34.88 -6.60 -3.71
C ALA A 19 36.15 -7.46 -3.65
N GLY A 20 37.10 -7.14 -2.76
CA GLY A 20 38.38 -7.84 -2.62
C GLY A 20 38.42 -8.95 -1.57
N ARG A 21 37.35 -9.19 -0.81
CA ARG A 21 37.36 -10.18 0.29
C ARG A 21 36.95 -11.59 -0.24
N PRO A 22 37.73 -12.66 0.01
CA PRO A 22 37.48 -14.01 -0.54
C PRO A 22 36.22 -14.73 -0.04
N THR A 23 35.40 -14.06 0.76
CA THR A 23 34.15 -14.58 1.35
C THR A 23 33.00 -13.59 1.20
N MET A 24 33.00 -12.79 0.13
CA MET A 24 31.90 -11.90 -0.20
C MET A 24 30.77 -12.73 -0.84
N ARG A 25 29.77 -13.14 -0.04
CA ARG A 25 28.49 -13.61 -0.57
C ARG A 25 27.90 -12.48 -1.41
N PHE A 26 27.98 -12.61 -2.73
CA PHE A 26 27.32 -11.73 -3.68
C PHE A 26 25.85 -11.58 -3.28
N VAL A 27 25.45 -10.38 -2.84
CA VAL A 27 24.03 -10.04 -2.72
C VAL A 27 23.54 -9.89 -4.14
N ALA A 28 22.72 -10.84 -4.59
CA ALA A 28 22.13 -10.81 -5.92
C ALA A 28 21.41 -9.46 -6.09
N VAL A 29 21.69 -8.76 -7.19
CA VAL A 29 20.96 -7.58 -7.63
C VAL A 29 19.47 -7.92 -7.55
N LYS A 30 18.69 -7.12 -6.79
CA LYS A 30 17.26 -7.34 -6.61
C LYS A 30 16.63 -7.56 -7.98
N SER A 31 16.15 -8.78 -8.24
CA SER A 31 15.67 -9.17 -9.58
C SER A 31 14.56 -8.22 -10.02
N GLU A 32 14.41 -8.04 -11.33
CA GLU A 32 13.38 -7.17 -11.89
C GLU A 32 11.99 -7.53 -11.34
N GLU A 33 11.73 -8.82 -11.16
CA GLU A 33 10.51 -9.35 -10.56
C GLU A 33 10.32 -8.90 -9.11
N ALA A 34 11.38 -8.89 -8.30
CA ALA A 34 11.33 -8.41 -6.93
C ALA A 34 11.10 -6.88 -6.86
N GLN A 35 11.57 -6.13 -7.84
CA GLN A 35 11.28 -4.69 -7.94
C GLN A 35 9.82 -4.44 -8.32
N VAL A 36 9.27 -5.23 -9.24
CA VAL A 36 7.86 -5.18 -9.65
C VAL A 36 6.93 -5.48 -8.46
N ILE A 37 7.23 -6.50 -7.65
CA ILE A 37 6.45 -6.82 -6.44
C ILE A 37 6.38 -5.62 -5.48
N VAL A 38 7.52 -4.98 -5.22
CA VAL A 38 7.57 -3.79 -4.36
C VAL A 38 6.75 -2.64 -4.95
N ALA A 39 6.80 -2.45 -6.26
CA ALA A 39 6.00 -1.43 -6.94
C ALA A 39 4.49 -1.68 -6.76
N ILE A 40 4.04 -2.93 -6.93
CA ILE A 40 2.62 -3.32 -6.76
C ILE A 40 2.16 -3.02 -5.33
N HIS A 41 2.95 -3.38 -4.31
CA HIS A 41 2.64 -3.05 -2.92
C HIS A 41 2.53 -1.54 -2.68
N ARG A 42 3.49 -0.75 -3.19
CA ARG A 42 3.46 0.72 -3.04
C ARG A 42 2.23 1.35 -3.69
N ILE A 43 1.87 0.89 -4.89
CA ILE A 43 0.68 1.37 -5.60
C ILE A 43 -0.58 1.03 -4.80
N ARG A 44 -0.70 -0.21 -4.32
CA ARG A 44 -1.80 -0.65 -3.47
C ARG A 44 -1.95 0.19 -2.19
N ASP A 45 -0.83 0.44 -1.50
CA ASP A 45 -0.82 1.27 -0.30
C ASP A 45 -1.25 2.72 -0.60
N GLY A 46 -0.88 3.24 -1.77
CA GLY A 46 -1.38 4.51 -2.30
C GLY A 46 -2.91 4.52 -2.38
N TYR A 47 -3.52 3.53 -3.04
CA TYR A 47 -4.98 3.43 -3.14
C TYR A 47 -5.66 3.29 -1.77
N ILE A 48 -5.06 2.57 -0.81
CA ILE A 48 -5.60 2.45 0.55
C ILE A 48 -5.62 3.80 1.26
N LYS A 49 -4.51 4.55 1.20
CA LYS A 49 -4.40 5.88 1.81
C LYS A 49 -5.42 6.83 1.19
N GLU A 50 -5.55 6.81 -0.13
CA GLU A 50 -6.51 7.64 -0.86
C GLU A 50 -7.96 7.28 -0.50
N ARG A 51 -8.27 5.99 -0.37
CA ARG A 51 -9.61 5.53 0.04
C ARG A 51 -9.96 6.01 1.43
N THR A 52 -9.02 5.93 2.37
CA THR A 52 -9.20 6.45 3.74
C THR A 52 -9.41 7.96 3.73
N ALA A 53 -8.58 8.71 2.99
CA ALA A 53 -8.74 10.16 2.85
C ALA A 53 -10.09 10.55 2.22
N THR A 54 -10.55 9.78 1.23
CA THR A 54 -11.87 9.95 0.61
C THR A 54 -13.00 9.76 1.64
N MET A 55 -12.92 8.73 2.47
CA MET A 55 -13.90 8.51 3.54
C MET A 55 -13.91 9.64 4.57
N SER A 56 -12.73 10.11 4.98
CA SER A 56 -12.59 11.24 5.89
C SER A 56 -13.18 12.52 5.30
N ARG A 57 -12.97 12.78 4.00
CA ARG A 57 -13.52 13.94 3.30
C ARG A 57 -15.05 13.91 3.27
N VAL A 58 -15.65 12.76 2.97
CA VAL A 58 -17.11 12.58 3.05
C VAL A 58 -17.63 12.89 4.45
N GLY A 59 -16.98 12.34 5.49
CA GLY A 59 -17.37 12.61 6.87
C GLY A 59 -17.27 14.09 7.25
N ALA A 60 -16.21 14.78 6.81
CA ALA A 60 -16.03 16.21 7.05
C ALA A 60 -17.11 17.05 6.34
N ILE A 61 -17.39 16.77 5.06
CA ILE A 61 -18.44 17.45 4.30
C ILE A 61 -19.80 17.26 4.99
N LEU A 62 -20.16 16.03 5.35
CA LEU A 62 -21.45 15.77 6.01
C LEU A 62 -21.57 16.49 7.36
N LEU A 63 -20.46 16.64 8.09
CA LEU A 63 -20.45 17.36 9.36
C LEU A 63 -20.81 18.85 9.19
N GLU A 64 -20.43 19.49 8.08
CA GLU A 64 -20.82 20.87 7.75
C GLU A 64 -22.34 21.04 7.60
N PHE A 65 -23.05 19.95 7.28
CA PHE A 65 -24.52 19.90 7.20
C PHE A 65 -25.16 19.30 8.46
N GLY A 66 -24.41 19.20 9.57
CA GLY A 66 -24.92 18.69 10.85
C GLY A 66 -25.03 17.16 10.93
N LEU A 67 -24.46 16.43 9.96
CA LEU A 67 -24.51 14.98 9.88
C LEU A 67 -23.18 14.36 10.30
N SER A 68 -23.12 13.80 11.51
CA SER A 68 -21.97 13.03 11.98
C SER A 68 -21.96 11.63 11.36
N PHE A 69 -21.30 11.47 10.21
CA PHE A 69 -21.24 10.19 9.50
C PHE A 69 -20.52 9.10 10.31
N PRO A 70 -21.10 7.89 10.45
CA PRO A 70 -20.47 6.80 11.18
C PRO A 70 -19.19 6.30 10.50
N LYS A 71 -18.21 5.90 11.32
CA LYS A 71 -16.94 5.37 10.82
C LYS A 71 -17.10 3.95 10.23
N GLY A 72 -16.27 3.63 9.25
CA GLY A 72 -16.09 2.26 8.74
C GLY A 72 -16.67 2.00 7.35
N HIS A 73 -16.12 0.96 6.70
CA HIS A 73 -16.42 0.63 5.31
C HIS A 73 -17.86 0.17 5.07
N ALA A 74 -18.49 -0.50 6.04
CA ALA A 74 -19.87 -0.98 5.90
C ALA A 74 -20.84 0.17 5.70
N LYS A 75 -20.73 1.23 6.53
CA LYS A 75 -21.54 2.42 6.41
C LYS A 75 -21.20 3.24 5.17
N MET A 76 -19.92 3.36 4.84
CA MET A 76 -19.51 4.04 3.60
C MET A 76 -20.10 3.37 2.34
N LYS A 77 -20.11 2.03 2.26
CA LYS A 77 -20.73 1.30 1.14
C LYS A 77 -22.24 1.54 1.05
N ALA A 78 -22.89 1.75 2.19
CA ALA A 78 -24.32 2.02 2.32
C ALA A 78 -24.61 3.51 2.55
N MET A 79 -23.74 4.42 2.10
CA MET A 79 -23.83 5.85 2.43
C MET A 79 -25.19 6.46 2.07
N PHE A 80 -25.70 6.19 0.87
CA PHE A 80 -27.00 6.72 0.43
C PHE A 80 -28.20 6.13 1.18
N GLN A 81 -28.11 4.85 1.56
CA GLN A 81 -29.12 4.23 2.42
C GLN A 81 -29.12 4.90 3.79
N TRP A 82 -27.93 5.10 4.37
CA TRP A 82 -27.79 5.81 5.64
C TRP A 82 -28.31 7.25 5.57
N LEU A 83 -28.04 7.98 4.47
CA LEU A 83 -28.55 9.34 4.24
C LEU A 83 -30.07 9.38 4.17
N ALA A 84 -30.70 8.41 3.49
CA ALA A 84 -32.16 8.31 3.39
C ALA A 84 -32.84 8.07 4.75
N GLU A 85 -32.13 7.48 5.71
CA GLU A 85 -32.60 7.27 7.08
C GLU A 85 -32.48 8.54 7.96
N GLN A 86 -31.81 9.59 7.47
CA GLN A 86 -31.62 10.83 8.23
C GLN A 86 -32.78 11.80 8.00
N ASN A 87 -33.20 12.49 9.06
CA ASN A 87 -34.26 13.51 8.99
C ASN A 87 -33.72 14.89 8.56
N VAL A 88 -32.69 14.92 7.71
CA VAL A 88 -32.01 16.14 7.26
C VAL A 88 -32.16 16.27 5.74
N SER A 89 -32.66 17.40 5.28
CA SER A 89 -32.73 17.70 3.85
C SER A 89 -31.40 18.25 3.36
N LEU A 90 -30.75 17.54 2.44
CA LEU A 90 -29.51 17.98 1.80
C LEU A 90 -29.82 18.62 0.44
N PRO A 91 -29.08 19.67 0.02
CA PRO A 91 -29.25 20.26 -1.30
C PRO A 91 -29.02 19.23 -2.41
N GLN A 92 -29.86 19.24 -3.45
CA GLN A 92 -29.74 18.30 -4.58
C GLN A 92 -28.34 18.30 -5.22
N ARG A 93 -27.74 19.49 -5.34
CA ARG A 93 -26.38 19.63 -5.87
C ARG A 93 -25.34 18.88 -5.01
N LEU A 94 -25.46 18.94 -3.68
CA LEU A 94 -24.58 18.21 -2.78
C LEU A 94 -24.74 16.69 -2.95
N LEU A 95 -25.97 16.20 -3.14
CA LEU A 95 -26.21 14.78 -3.39
C LEU A 95 -25.50 14.29 -4.66
N CYS A 96 -25.44 15.11 -5.71
CA CYS A 96 -24.66 14.80 -6.92
C CYS A 96 -23.15 14.69 -6.62
N GLU A 97 -22.58 15.64 -5.88
CA GLU A 97 -21.15 15.62 -5.50
C GLU A 97 -20.84 14.41 -4.59
N LEU A 98 -21.74 14.09 -3.65
CA LEU A 98 -21.66 12.89 -2.81
C LEU A 98 -21.71 11.61 -3.64
N SER A 99 -22.44 11.59 -4.77
CA SER A 99 -22.47 10.44 -5.68
C SER A 99 -21.12 10.23 -6.33
N SER A 100 -20.53 11.30 -6.88
CA SER A 100 -19.23 11.24 -7.55
C SER A 100 -18.13 10.77 -6.61
N ILE A 101 -18.05 11.31 -5.39
CA ILE A 101 -17.03 10.89 -4.42
C ILE A 101 -17.25 9.44 -3.91
N HIS A 102 -18.51 8.99 -3.84
CA HIS A 102 -18.83 7.61 -3.47
C HIS A 102 -18.48 6.63 -4.61
N GLU A 103 -18.66 7.02 -5.87
CA GLU A 103 -18.16 6.27 -7.03
C GLU A 103 -16.64 6.16 -7.01
N HIS A 104 -15.93 7.26 -6.69
CA HIS A 104 -14.48 7.23 -6.52
C HIS A 104 -14.04 6.26 -5.42
N TYR A 105 -14.75 6.26 -4.28
CA TYR A 105 -14.51 5.28 -3.22
C TYR A 105 -14.69 3.84 -3.71
N LYS A 106 -15.71 3.55 -4.52
CA LYS A 106 -15.92 2.20 -5.11
C LYS A 106 -14.78 1.84 -6.05
N TYR A 107 -14.41 2.75 -6.95
CA TYR A 107 -13.27 2.58 -7.84
C TYR A 107 -11.98 2.23 -7.08
N LEU A 108 -11.66 2.95 -6.01
CA LEU A 108 -10.49 2.64 -5.19
C LEU A 108 -10.55 1.24 -4.56
N ASN A 109 -11.73 0.75 -4.17
CA ASN A 109 -11.87 -0.63 -3.69
C ASN A 109 -11.59 -1.65 -4.79
N GLU A 110 -12.02 -1.39 -6.01
CA GLU A 110 -11.76 -2.24 -7.18
C GLU A 110 -10.26 -2.26 -7.51
N GLN A 111 -9.60 -1.11 -7.50
CA GLN A 111 -8.16 -1.00 -7.75
C GLN A 111 -7.35 -1.74 -6.69
N ILE A 112 -7.70 -1.61 -5.40
CA ILE A 112 -7.05 -2.37 -4.31
C ILE A 112 -7.20 -3.88 -4.55
N LYS A 113 -8.42 -4.33 -4.89
CA LYS A 113 -8.70 -5.75 -5.18
C LYS A 113 -7.91 -6.23 -6.40
N ALA A 114 -7.76 -5.39 -7.42
CA ALA A 114 -6.95 -5.72 -8.59
C ALA A 114 -5.49 -5.92 -8.21
N GLN A 115 -4.91 -5.05 -7.37
CA GLN A 115 -3.54 -5.23 -6.87
C GLN A 115 -3.40 -6.48 -5.98
N ASP A 116 -4.40 -6.77 -5.13
CA ASP A 116 -4.44 -8.01 -4.32
C ASP A 116 -4.37 -9.25 -5.21
N ASN A 117 -5.16 -9.29 -6.29
CA ASN A 117 -5.14 -10.39 -7.24
C ASN A 117 -3.79 -10.50 -7.97
N THR A 118 -3.20 -9.37 -8.38
CA THR A 118 -1.87 -9.36 -9.01
C THR A 118 -0.82 -9.94 -8.07
N LEU A 119 -0.82 -9.54 -6.80
CA LEU A 119 0.10 -10.09 -5.79
C LEU A 119 -0.10 -11.59 -5.59
N GLN A 120 -1.35 -12.07 -5.53
CA GLN A 120 -1.64 -13.50 -5.41
C GLN A 120 -1.11 -14.30 -6.60
N MET A 121 -1.23 -13.79 -7.83
CA MET A 121 -0.67 -14.47 -9.01
C MET A 121 0.85 -14.59 -8.93
N VAL A 122 1.54 -13.52 -8.48
CA VAL A 122 3.01 -13.51 -8.33
C VAL A 122 3.49 -14.45 -7.22
N VAL A 123 2.72 -14.60 -6.13
CA VAL A 123 3.01 -15.58 -5.06
C VAL A 123 2.85 -17.00 -5.56
N ASN A 124 1.79 -17.28 -6.32
CA ASN A 124 1.49 -18.63 -6.78
C ASN A 124 2.51 -19.15 -7.81
N SER A 125 3.20 -18.26 -8.53
CA SER A 125 4.26 -18.62 -9.48
C SER A 125 5.65 -18.78 -8.86
N ASN A 126 5.81 -18.62 -7.53
CA ASN A 126 7.10 -18.67 -6.84
C ASN A 126 7.08 -19.65 -5.66
N GLU A 127 7.80 -20.79 -5.77
CA GLU A 127 7.91 -21.82 -4.73
C GLU A 127 8.43 -21.28 -3.38
N SER A 128 9.30 -20.26 -3.39
CA SER A 128 9.82 -19.64 -2.16
C SER A 128 8.78 -18.78 -1.43
N ALA A 129 7.81 -18.21 -2.17
CA ALA A 129 6.71 -17.42 -1.60
C ALA A 129 5.61 -18.30 -0.98
N GLN A 130 5.46 -19.54 -1.45
CA GLN A 130 4.53 -20.53 -0.90
C GLN A 130 5.00 -21.10 0.45
N LEU A 131 6.32 -21.23 0.68
CA LEU A 131 6.86 -21.68 1.97
C LEU A 131 6.60 -20.68 3.10
N LEU A 132 6.64 -19.38 2.82
CA LEU A 132 6.35 -18.31 3.79
C LEU A 132 4.85 -18.23 4.19
N LYS A 133 3.95 -18.86 3.42
CA LYS A 133 2.52 -19.02 3.78
C LYS A 133 2.26 -20.00 4.94
N THR A 134 3.25 -20.78 5.38
CA THR A 134 3.04 -21.81 6.42
C THR A 134 3.13 -21.29 7.87
N ILE A 135 3.36 -19.98 8.07
CA ILE A 135 3.42 -19.38 9.41
C ILE A 135 2.01 -18.96 9.87
N PRO A 136 1.46 -19.53 10.97
CA PRO A 136 0.14 -19.19 11.47
C PRO A 136 0.09 -17.71 11.92
N GLY A 137 -0.91 -16.96 11.43
CA GLY A 137 -1.08 -15.53 11.77
C GLY A 137 -0.56 -14.53 10.72
N VAL A 138 -0.01 -15.02 9.60
CA VAL A 138 0.48 -14.23 8.47
C VAL A 138 -0.51 -14.38 7.30
N GLY A 139 -1.32 -13.36 7.02
CA GLY A 139 -2.16 -13.34 5.82
C GLY A 139 -1.34 -13.09 4.55
N ASP A 140 -1.94 -13.29 3.38
CA ASP A 140 -1.29 -13.11 2.05
C ASP A 140 -0.48 -11.80 1.93
N LEU A 141 -0.97 -10.73 2.56
CA LEU A 141 -0.36 -9.39 2.56
C LEU A 141 0.91 -9.29 3.42
N THR A 142 0.94 -9.97 4.56
CA THR A 142 2.10 -10.02 5.45
C THR A 142 3.14 -11.01 4.89
N SER A 143 2.70 -12.09 4.24
CA SER A 143 3.58 -13.08 3.60
C SER A 143 4.36 -12.47 2.43
N THR A 144 3.72 -11.62 1.62
CA THR A 144 4.35 -10.96 0.47
C THR A 144 5.31 -9.85 0.87
N LEU A 145 4.99 -9.08 1.91
CA LEU A 145 5.94 -8.16 2.53
C LEU A 145 7.16 -8.89 3.07
N CYS A 146 6.97 -10.01 3.79
CA CYS A 146 8.09 -10.82 4.29
C CYS A 146 8.95 -11.41 3.17
N VAL A 147 8.39 -11.88 2.04
CA VAL A 147 9.18 -12.31 0.87
C VAL A 147 10.00 -11.13 0.32
N ALA A 148 9.39 -9.95 0.18
CA ALA A 148 10.03 -8.76 -0.37
C ALA A 148 11.14 -8.18 0.54
N ASP A 149 10.96 -8.31 1.86
CA ASP A 149 11.90 -7.87 2.89
C ASP A 149 12.98 -8.92 3.19
N VAL A 150 12.69 -10.23 3.11
CA VAL A 150 13.71 -11.30 3.26
C VAL A 150 14.57 -11.41 2.00
N SER A 151 14.07 -10.97 0.85
CA SER A 151 14.88 -10.69 -0.34
C SER A 151 15.76 -9.44 -0.20
N SER A 152 15.67 -8.72 0.92
CA SER A 152 16.60 -7.67 1.35
C SER A 152 17.43 -8.22 2.51
N PRO A 153 18.77 -8.29 2.42
CA PRO A 153 19.59 -8.87 3.48
C PRO A 153 19.76 -7.87 4.63
N LEU A 154 18.74 -7.73 5.47
CA LEU A 154 18.83 -7.06 6.77
C LEU A 154 18.02 -7.82 7.83
N PHE A 155 18.34 -9.10 8.02
CA PHE A 155 18.23 -9.72 9.34
C PHE A 155 19.23 -10.88 9.46
N VAL A 156 20.48 -10.55 9.78
CA VAL A 156 21.43 -11.54 10.32
C VAL A 156 21.17 -11.62 11.82
N ARG A 157 20.74 -12.82 12.23
CA ARG A 157 21.10 -13.58 13.44
C ARG A 157 21.51 -12.83 14.71
N THR A 158 21.02 -13.37 15.83
CA THR A 158 21.95 -14.04 16.78
C THR A 158 21.85 -15.54 16.56
#